data_AF-A0A397U3Q9-F1
#
_entry.id   AF-A0A397U3Q9-F1
#
_cell.length_a   1.000
_cell.length_b   1.000
_cell.length_c   1.000
_cell.angle_alpha   90.00
_cell.angle_beta   90.00
_cell.angle_gamma   90.00
#
_symmetry.space_group_name_H-M   'P 1'
#
loop_
_entity.id
_entity.type
_entity.pdbx_description
1 polymer ?
#
loop_
_entity_poly.entity_id
_entity_poly.type
_entity_poly.pdbx_seq_one_letter_code
_entity_poly.pdbx_strand_id
1 'polypeptide(L)'
;MYPSGIVFPTHEIYVLQSRSWKAKMTSLSDLIIDFTEYNNTDKNIYYNILYYNATSSPFKQRNSFIRTNYFSVNAVTQNHTFLLGSPKTTNNISWSLLTISLLNSNDYSYDNVFINKTIPSINDSVNSSTIFLNITFNYPVALSAPTSCITIYKASDNSIRQRVSTTMHNIINISPDGLSLIIKVIRSTFNEYDEYYFVSMDNNFVKGAEWSEPLRGIHDGIWILKTDMPKNRKSISNKAIVGLVRITQEASKKLLAFKNNKSAYIVYIDSLLNDIAQKVPINRSRLSFNNSVQIFQDQIYIPIRKIKQKK
;
A
#
# COMPACT_ATOMS: atom_id res chain seq x y z
N MET A 1 7.27 -10.00 -24.63
CA MET A 1 8.74 -10.04 -24.54
C MET A 1 9.14 -9.07 -23.43
N TYR A 2 9.32 -9.60 -22.22
CA TYR A 2 9.85 -8.85 -21.08
C TYR A 2 11.37 -9.00 -21.05
N PRO A 3 12.14 -7.96 -20.70
CA PRO A 3 13.56 -8.13 -20.48
C PRO A 3 13.74 -9.00 -19.23
N SER A 4 14.61 -9.97 -19.39
CA SER A 4 15.13 -10.90 -18.40
C SER A 4 15.25 -10.27 -17.01
N GLY A 5 14.68 -10.94 -16.00
CA GLY A 5 15.15 -10.76 -14.64
C GLY A 5 16.66 -10.88 -14.64
N ILE A 6 17.33 -9.99 -13.90
CA ILE A 6 18.74 -10.17 -13.58
C ILE A 6 18.78 -11.42 -12.70
N VAL A 7 18.89 -12.57 -13.36
CA VAL A 7 19.49 -13.77 -12.82
C VAL A 7 20.90 -13.29 -12.50
N PHE A 8 21.14 -12.96 -11.22
CA PHE A 8 22.51 -13.03 -10.74
C PHE A 8 23.00 -14.40 -11.18
N PRO A 9 24.07 -14.49 -11.98
CA PRO A 9 24.60 -15.79 -12.31
C PRO A 9 24.83 -16.45 -10.95
N THR A 10 24.29 -17.65 -10.77
CA THR A 10 24.85 -18.58 -9.80
C THR A 10 26.30 -18.76 -10.24
N HIS A 11 27.16 -17.84 -9.82
CA HIS A 11 28.57 -18.10 -9.72
C HIS A 11 28.65 -19.14 -8.61
N GLU A 12 28.62 -20.39 -9.02
CA GLU A 12 29.26 -21.46 -8.28
C GLU A 12 30.72 -21.03 -8.12
N ILE A 13 30.98 -20.29 -7.04
CA ILE A 13 32.34 -20.00 -6.61
C ILE A 13 32.86 -21.31 -6.05
N TYR A 14 33.73 -21.93 -6.84
CA TYR A 14 34.53 -23.12 -6.58
C TYR A 14 34.34 -23.76 -5.21
N VAL A 15 33.75 -24.96 -5.23
CA VAL A 15 33.77 -25.92 -4.13
C VAL A 15 35.23 -26.29 -3.83
N LEU A 16 35.85 -25.59 -2.89
CA LEU A 16 36.81 -26.25 -2.00
C LEU A 16 35.97 -27.09 -1.04
N GLN A 17 36.25 -28.40 -0.99
CA GLN A 17 35.47 -29.48 -0.38
C GLN A 17 35.05 -29.32 1.11
N SER A 18 35.20 -28.16 1.73
CA SER A 18 34.86 -27.90 3.12
C SER A 18 34.06 -26.62 3.38
N ARG A 19 33.75 -25.79 2.36
CA ARG A 19 33.08 -24.49 2.58
C ARG A 19 31.97 -24.23 1.57
N SER A 20 30.80 -23.79 2.07
CA SER A 20 29.69 -23.33 1.23
C SER A 20 29.21 -21.95 1.66
N TRP A 21 28.82 -21.13 0.68
CA TRP A 21 28.34 -19.78 0.86
C TRP A 21 26.88 -19.69 0.44
N LYS A 22 26.07 -19.01 1.24
CA LYS A 22 24.70 -18.67 0.92
C LYS A 22 24.47 -17.21 1.29
N ALA A 23 23.67 -16.53 0.49
CA ALA A 23 23.26 -15.17 0.72
C ALA A 23 21.73 -15.12 0.68
N LYS A 24 21.12 -14.49 1.67
CA LYS A 24 19.68 -14.23 1.75
C LYS A 24 19.46 -12.77 2.05
N MET A 25 18.64 -12.13 1.24
CA MET A 25 18.19 -10.76 1.49
C MET A 25 16.92 -10.80 2.34
N THR A 26 16.87 -9.98 3.40
CA THR A 26 15.67 -9.86 4.24
C THR A 26 14.63 -8.93 3.58
N SER A 27 13.42 -8.91 4.13
CA SER A 27 12.34 -8.00 3.72
C SER A 27 12.66 -6.50 3.90
N LEU A 28 13.78 -6.18 4.56
CA LEU A 28 14.23 -4.82 4.88
C LEU A 28 15.56 -4.45 4.19
N SER A 29 15.96 -5.17 3.14
CA SER A 29 17.23 -4.96 2.43
C SER A 29 18.49 -5.22 3.27
N ASP A 30 18.37 -5.93 4.39
CA ASP A 30 19.56 -6.47 5.08
C ASP A 30 20.08 -7.69 4.31
N LEU A 31 21.39 -7.78 4.17
CA LEU A 31 22.04 -8.94 3.57
C LEU A 31 22.53 -9.85 4.70
N ILE A 32 21.97 -11.06 4.76
CA ILE A 32 22.48 -12.15 5.57
C ILE A 32 23.38 -12.98 4.66
N ILE A 33 24.68 -12.97 4.92
CA ILE A 33 25.61 -13.90 4.31
C ILE A 33 25.86 -14.99 5.35
N ASP A 34 25.43 -16.22 5.05
CA ASP A 34 25.76 -17.39 5.84
C ASP A 34 26.85 -18.20 5.13
N PHE A 35 27.91 -18.53 5.86
CA PHE A 35 28.88 -19.52 5.40
C PHE A 35 28.94 -20.70 6.35
N THR A 36 29.02 -21.87 5.73
CA THR A 36 29.05 -23.16 6.39
C THR A 36 30.41 -23.78 6.16
N GLU A 37 31.12 -24.10 7.24
CA GLU A 37 32.42 -24.76 7.20
C GLU A 37 32.32 -26.15 7.85
N TYR A 38 32.67 -27.19 7.09
CA TYR A 38 32.80 -28.54 7.61
C TYR A 38 34.21 -28.74 8.16
N ASN A 39 34.31 -29.05 9.44
CA ASN A 39 35.59 -29.35 10.08
C ASN A 39 35.79 -30.87 10.12
N ASN A 40 36.81 -31.33 9.38
CA ASN A 40 37.16 -32.75 9.27
C ASN A 40 37.64 -33.35 10.60
N THR A 41 38.13 -32.54 11.54
CA THR A 41 38.76 -33.00 12.79
C THR A 41 37.73 -33.41 13.84
N ASP A 42 36.63 -32.66 13.96
CA ASP A 42 35.55 -32.92 14.93
C ASP A 42 34.24 -33.37 14.28
N LYS A 43 34.25 -33.52 12.94
CA LYS A 43 33.10 -33.88 12.09
C LYS A 43 31.90 -32.95 12.29
N ASN A 44 32.15 -31.69 12.65
CA ASN A 44 31.11 -30.70 12.89
C ASN A 44 30.97 -29.71 11.74
N ILE A 45 29.78 -29.11 11.68
CA ILE A 45 29.46 -28.02 10.77
C ILE A 45 29.33 -26.72 11.56
N TYR A 46 30.13 -25.74 11.16
CA TYR A 46 30.18 -24.42 11.74
C TYR A 46 29.44 -23.44 10.83
N TYR A 47 28.47 -22.75 11.41
CA TYR A 47 27.79 -21.64 10.76
C TYR A 47 28.35 -20.32 11.25
N ASN A 48 28.66 -19.46 10.29
CA ASN A 48 28.99 -18.08 10.53
C ASN A 48 27.96 -17.20 9.83
N ILE A 49 27.34 -16.32 10.61
CA ILE A 49 26.32 -15.39 10.14
C ILE A 49 26.95 -14.01 10.12
N LEU A 50 27.13 -13.50 8.91
CA LEU A 50 27.54 -12.13 8.66
C LEU A 50 26.26 -11.33 8.37
N TYR A 51 25.96 -10.40 9.26
CA TYR A 51 24.83 -9.50 9.11
C TYR A 51 25.34 -8.15 8.60
N TYR A 52 24.88 -7.78 7.41
CA TYR A 52 25.08 -6.43 6.87
C TYR A 52 23.81 -5.63 7.06
N ASN A 53 23.94 -4.55 7.83
CA ASN A 53 22.92 -3.52 7.95
C ASN A 53 23.40 -2.29 7.17
N ALA A 54 22.64 -1.89 6.16
CA ALA A 54 22.96 -0.76 5.30
C ALA A 54 23.14 0.57 6.05
N THR A 55 22.61 0.69 7.28
CA THR A 55 22.69 1.91 8.10
C THR A 55 23.98 2.03 8.93
N SER A 56 24.82 0.98 9.04
CA SER A 56 25.89 0.97 10.06
C SER A 56 27.17 0.20 9.71
N SER A 57 27.69 0.33 8.48
CA SER A 57 28.97 -0.28 8.03
C SER A 57 30.05 -0.48 9.14
N PRO A 58 30.81 -1.59 9.22
CA PRO A 58 30.80 -2.82 8.41
C PRO A 58 30.11 -4.01 9.11
N PHE A 59 30.10 -5.17 8.45
CA PHE A 59 29.63 -6.47 8.96
C PHE A 59 29.87 -6.66 10.46
N LYS A 60 28.80 -6.64 11.26
CA LYS A 60 28.89 -7.09 12.64
C LYS A 60 28.75 -8.61 12.66
N GLN A 61 29.87 -9.30 12.88
CA GLN A 61 29.86 -10.73 13.20
C GLN A 61 29.13 -10.89 14.54
N ARG A 62 27.87 -11.30 14.49
CA ARG A 62 27.05 -11.36 15.71
C ARG A 62 27.37 -12.57 16.56
N ASN A 63 27.79 -13.67 15.92
CA ASN A 63 28.19 -14.91 16.57
C ASN A 63 29.30 -15.56 15.74
N SER A 64 30.48 -15.72 16.34
CA SER A 64 31.52 -16.58 15.83
C SER A 64 31.20 -18.00 16.28
N PHE A 65 30.87 -18.88 15.32
CA PHE A 65 30.69 -20.32 15.48
C PHE A 65 29.40 -20.79 16.19
N ILE A 66 28.30 -20.90 15.43
CA ILE A 66 27.13 -21.66 15.86
C ILE A 66 27.22 -23.08 15.27
N ARG A 67 27.16 -24.12 16.12
CA ARG A 67 27.06 -25.51 15.67
C ARG A 67 25.66 -25.75 15.09
N THR A 68 25.60 -26.19 13.84
CA THR A 68 24.33 -26.47 13.13
C THR A 68 24.26 -27.92 12.69
N ASN A 69 23.06 -28.35 12.31
CA ASN A 69 22.86 -29.71 11.85
C ASN A 69 23.42 -29.85 10.42
N TYR A 70 23.63 -31.10 9.99
CA TYR A 70 24.14 -31.40 8.64
C TYR A 70 23.31 -30.76 7.52
N PHE A 71 22.02 -30.61 7.76
CA PHE A 71 21.08 -30.05 6.79
C PHE A 71 21.07 -28.53 6.72
N SER A 72 21.76 -27.84 7.63
CA SER A 72 21.97 -26.38 7.55
C SER A 72 20.65 -25.61 7.37
N VAL A 73 19.62 -26.04 8.11
CA VAL A 73 18.24 -25.52 7.93
C VAL A 73 18.14 -24.14 8.59
N ASN A 74 17.82 -23.13 7.78
CA ASN A 74 17.60 -21.78 8.25
C ASN A 74 16.47 -21.06 7.49
N ALA A 75 15.83 -20.11 8.15
CA ALA A 75 14.78 -19.27 7.58
C ALA A 75 14.82 -17.85 8.17
N VAL A 76 14.38 -16.87 7.40
CA VAL A 76 14.13 -15.51 7.88
C VAL A 76 12.62 -15.33 7.93
N THR A 77 12.10 -14.95 9.09
CA THR A 77 10.68 -14.66 9.27
C THR A 77 10.36 -13.20 8.94
N GLN A 78 9.09 -12.91 8.67
CA GLN A 78 8.57 -11.54 8.52
C GLN A 78 8.75 -10.70 9.80
N ASN A 79 8.83 -11.35 10.97
CA ASN A 79 9.03 -10.70 12.26
C ASN A 79 10.52 -10.47 12.58
N HIS A 80 11.35 -10.27 11.55
CA HIS A 80 12.78 -9.96 11.70
C HIS A 80 13.51 -10.94 12.62
N THR A 81 13.14 -12.21 12.55
CA THR A 81 13.78 -13.27 13.32
C THR A 81 14.40 -14.27 12.36
N PHE A 82 15.71 -14.48 12.51
CA PHE A 82 16.43 -15.55 11.85
C PHE A 82 16.27 -16.83 12.67
N LEU A 83 15.75 -17.87 12.02
CA LEU A 83 15.56 -19.20 12.56
C LEU A 83 16.70 -20.09 12.10
N LEU A 84 17.31 -20.81 13.04
CA LEU A 84 18.42 -21.72 12.76
C LEU A 84 18.23 -23.04 13.49
N GLY A 85 18.27 -24.15 12.75
CA GLY A 85 18.29 -25.49 13.34
C GLY A 85 19.66 -25.85 13.87
N SER A 86 19.77 -26.13 15.18
CA SER A 86 21.01 -26.54 15.84
C SER A 86 20.86 -27.91 16.52
N PRO A 87 21.83 -28.83 16.38
CA PRO A 87 21.78 -30.15 16.99
C PRO A 87 22.05 -29.99 18.50
N LYS A 88 21.13 -30.48 19.32
CA LYS A 88 21.25 -30.45 20.78
C LYS A 88 22.31 -31.44 21.27
N THR A 89 22.60 -32.46 20.47
CA THR A 89 23.52 -33.57 20.77
C THR A 89 24.40 -33.88 19.55
N THR A 90 25.48 -34.63 19.74
CA THR A 90 26.40 -35.02 18.66
C THR A 90 25.82 -36.07 17.70
N ASN A 91 24.72 -36.73 18.08
CA ASN A 91 24.11 -37.82 17.32
C ASN A 91 23.12 -37.36 16.22
N ASN A 92 22.97 -36.06 15.97
CA ASN A 92 22.07 -35.48 14.95
C ASN A 92 20.57 -35.86 15.05
N ILE A 93 20.15 -36.57 16.10
CA ILE A 93 18.77 -37.04 16.30
C ILE A 93 17.95 -36.02 17.10
N SER A 94 18.60 -35.25 17.98
CA SER A 94 17.95 -34.17 18.75
C SER A 94 18.38 -32.81 18.24
N TRP A 95 17.41 -31.94 17.96
CA TRP A 95 17.62 -30.59 17.49
C TRP A 95 16.94 -29.57 18.40
N SER A 96 17.39 -28.33 18.29
CA SER A 96 16.86 -27.14 18.94
C SER A 96 16.71 -26.05 17.88
N LEU A 97 15.72 -25.18 18.06
CA LEU A 97 15.52 -24.03 17.21
C LEU A 97 16.15 -22.81 17.88
N LEU A 98 17.19 -22.27 17.28
CA LEU A 98 17.77 -20.99 17.69
C LEU A 98 17.02 -19.87 16.97
N THR A 99 16.57 -18.90 17.74
CA THR A 99 15.93 -17.69 17.25
C THR A 99 16.87 -16.51 17.48
N ILE A 100 17.21 -15.81 16.41
CA ILE A 100 18.09 -14.64 16.46
C ILE A 100 17.27 -13.46 15.96
N SER A 101 16.91 -12.55 16.87
CA SER A 101 16.25 -11.29 16.51
C SER A 101 17.21 -10.41 15.72
N LEU A 102 16.88 -10.08 14.48
CA LEU A 102 17.59 -9.12 13.64
C LEU A 102 17.27 -7.69 14.14
N LEU A 103 18.24 -6.77 14.09
CA LEU A 103 18.06 -5.43 14.64
C LEU A 103 17.12 -4.61 13.75
N ASN A 104 15.91 -4.35 14.23
CA ASN A 104 15.02 -3.33 13.70
C ASN A 104 15.40 -1.97 14.28
N SER A 105 16.37 -1.28 13.69
CA SER A 105 16.71 0.06 14.18
C SER A 105 15.68 1.12 13.76
N ASN A 106 14.91 0.91 12.68
CA ASN A 106 14.09 1.95 12.04
C ASN A 106 12.68 1.50 11.58
N ASP A 107 12.04 0.53 12.24
CA ASP A 107 10.68 0.14 11.83
C ASP A 107 9.65 1.11 12.42
N TYR A 108 9.34 2.18 11.67
CA TYR A 108 8.33 3.19 12.02
C TYR A 108 6.88 2.69 11.88
N SER A 109 6.66 1.37 11.94
CA SER A 109 5.37 0.68 11.81
C SER A 109 4.76 0.72 10.41
N TYR A 110 5.56 1.00 9.36
CA TYR A 110 5.11 0.99 7.97
C TYR A 110 5.44 -0.31 7.21
N ASP A 111 6.06 -1.30 7.87
CA ASP A 111 6.62 -2.52 7.23
C ASP A 111 7.57 -2.16 6.07
N ASN A 112 8.25 -1.02 6.22
CA ASN A 112 9.14 -0.42 5.24
C ASN A 112 10.15 0.49 5.94
N VAL A 113 11.39 0.03 6.07
CA VAL A 113 12.50 0.77 6.72
C VAL A 113 12.89 2.07 6.03
N PHE A 114 12.51 2.25 4.76
CA PHE A 114 12.83 3.47 4.04
C PHE A 114 11.83 4.59 4.37
N ILE A 115 10.66 4.28 4.93
CA ILE A 115 9.65 5.27 5.32
C ILE A 115 9.89 5.68 6.76
N ASN A 116 10.12 6.97 6.96
CA ASN A 116 10.29 7.59 8.27
C ASN A 116 8.94 7.89 8.92
N LYS A 117 8.07 8.57 8.18
CA LYS A 117 6.77 9.00 8.68
C LYS A 117 5.82 9.33 7.54
N THR A 118 4.54 9.36 7.85
CA THR A 118 3.51 9.87 6.95
C THR A 118 2.71 11.00 7.60
N ILE A 119 2.16 11.87 6.75
CA ILE A 119 1.19 12.90 7.14
C ILE A 119 -0.01 12.77 6.21
N PRO A 120 -1.22 12.50 6.72
CA PRO A 120 -1.51 12.14 8.12
C PRO A 120 -0.81 10.84 8.54
N SER A 121 -0.49 10.70 9.83
CA SER A 121 0.14 9.50 10.37
C SER A 121 -0.85 8.33 10.50
N ILE A 122 -0.36 7.14 10.82
CA ILE A 122 -1.21 5.96 11.07
C ILE A 122 -2.21 6.28 12.18
N ASN A 123 -3.49 5.95 11.95
CA ASN A 123 -4.66 6.19 12.80
C ASN A 123 -5.06 7.65 13.01
N ASP A 124 -4.46 8.59 12.26
CA ASP A 124 -4.87 10.00 12.29
C ASP A 124 -6.28 10.22 11.74
N SER A 125 -6.87 11.33 12.20
CA SER A 125 -8.16 11.79 11.72
C SER A 125 -8.02 12.62 10.45
N VAL A 126 -8.83 12.31 9.45
CA VAL A 126 -8.92 13.00 8.16
C VAL A 126 -10.34 13.46 7.89
N ASN A 127 -10.49 14.40 6.98
CA ASN A 127 -11.80 14.84 6.49
C ASN A 127 -11.65 15.48 5.09
N SER A 128 -12.72 16.09 4.58
CA SER A 128 -12.72 16.71 3.24
C SER A 128 -11.77 17.89 3.06
N SER A 129 -11.16 18.41 4.14
CA SER A 129 -10.10 19.41 4.09
C SER A 129 -8.69 18.82 4.00
N THR A 130 -8.54 17.51 4.21
CA THR A 130 -7.28 16.78 3.96
C THR A 130 -7.06 16.68 2.45
N ILE A 131 -6.23 17.57 1.92
CA ILE A 131 -5.97 17.71 0.47
C ILE A 131 -4.60 17.18 0.05
N PHE A 132 -3.80 16.63 0.97
CA PHE A 132 -2.51 16.03 0.68
C PHE A 132 -2.26 14.79 1.55
N LEU A 133 -1.54 13.83 0.99
CA LEU A 133 -0.79 12.81 1.72
C LEU A 133 0.70 13.10 1.53
N ASN A 134 1.49 12.95 2.57
CA ASN A 134 2.94 13.09 2.53
C ASN A 134 3.57 11.81 3.09
N ILE A 135 4.56 11.27 2.37
CA ILE A 135 5.39 10.15 2.82
C ILE A 135 6.83 10.65 2.85
N THR A 136 7.42 10.71 4.03
CA THR A 136 8.82 11.09 4.21
C THR A 136 9.68 9.84 4.28
N PHE A 137 10.73 9.80 3.47
CA PHE A 137 11.71 8.73 3.39
C PHE A 137 12.98 9.08 4.16
N ASN A 138 13.72 8.06 4.57
CA ASN A 138 15.03 8.21 5.22
C ASN A 138 16.15 8.58 4.22
N TYR A 139 15.89 8.43 2.92
CA TYR A 139 16.83 8.74 1.86
C TYR A 139 16.10 9.35 0.65
N PRO A 140 16.81 10.11 -0.22
CA PRO A 140 16.21 10.69 -1.41
C PRO A 140 15.62 9.64 -2.35
N VAL A 141 14.41 9.89 -2.84
CA VAL A 141 13.66 9.01 -3.73
C VAL A 141 13.32 9.69 -5.06
N ALA A 142 13.10 8.88 -6.07
CA ALA A 142 12.54 9.28 -7.36
C ALA A 142 11.30 8.44 -7.69
N LEU A 143 10.39 8.99 -8.50
CA LEU A 143 9.28 8.21 -9.04
C LEU A 143 9.83 7.07 -9.92
N SER A 144 9.21 5.90 -9.82
CA SER A 144 9.62 4.72 -10.60
C SER A 144 8.70 4.50 -11.81
N ALA A 145 8.49 3.24 -12.21
CA ALA A 145 7.78 2.80 -13.40
C ALA A 145 6.32 3.33 -13.50
N PRO A 146 5.78 3.50 -14.72
CA PRO A 146 4.50 4.18 -14.99
C PRO A 146 3.25 3.44 -14.48
N THR A 147 3.37 2.16 -14.10
CA THR A 147 2.23 1.29 -13.75
C THR A 147 1.93 1.24 -12.25
N SER A 148 2.89 1.62 -11.41
CA SER A 148 2.74 1.57 -9.96
C SER A 148 1.83 2.68 -9.48
N CYS A 149 0.93 2.37 -8.55
CA CYS A 149 -0.06 3.28 -8.02
C CYS A 149 0.05 3.43 -6.50
N ILE A 150 -0.43 4.56 -6.01
CA ILE A 150 -0.91 4.71 -4.64
C ILE A 150 -2.43 4.78 -4.68
N THR A 151 -3.08 4.00 -3.82
CA THR A 151 -4.54 3.84 -3.82
C THR A 151 -5.10 4.05 -2.42
N ILE A 152 -6.19 4.80 -2.35
CA ILE A 152 -6.94 5.07 -1.13
C ILE A 152 -8.24 4.27 -1.23
N TYR A 153 -8.45 3.36 -0.28
CA TYR A 153 -9.62 2.52 -0.20
C TYR A 153 -10.51 2.95 0.95
N LYS A 154 -11.81 2.75 0.80
CA LYS A 154 -12.76 2.79 1.91
C LYS A 154 -12.80 1.41 2.56
N ALA A 155 -12.63 1.34 3.89
CA ALA A 155 -12.51 0.07 4.60
C ALA A 155 -13.81 -0.74 4.61
N SER A 156 -14.97 -0.08 4.64
CA SER A 156 -16.27 -0.75 4.77
C SER A 156 -16.65 -1.67 3.60
N ASP A 157 -16.23 -1.36 2.38
CA ASP A 157 -16.57 -2.12 1.17
C ASP A 157 -15.41 -2.31 0.20
N ASN A 158 -14.20 -1.92 0.60
CA ASN A 158 -12.99 -1.96 -0.22
C ASN A 158 -13.09 -1.16 -1.54
N SER A 159 -13.99 -0.18 -1.61
CA SER A 159 -14.12 0.67 -2.81
C SER A 159 -12.95 1.64 -2.93
N ILE A 160 -12.46 1.81 -4.16
CA ILE A 160 -11.40 2.76 -4.48
C ILE A 160 -11.99 4.19 -4.42
N ARG A 161 -11.39 5.02 -3.57
CA ARG A 161 -11.75 6.44 -3.40
C ARG A 161 -10.88 7.34 -4.24
N GLN A 162 -9.62 6.97 -4.40
CA GLN A 162 -8.68 7.67 -5.27
C GLN A 162 -7.55 6.71 -5.63
N ARG A 163 -7.13 6.73 -6.88
CA ARG A 163 -5.95 6.01 -7.37
C ARG A 163 -5.08 6.98 -8.14
N VAL A 164 -3.79 6.97 -7.84
CA VAL A 164 -2.83 7.89 -8.46
C VAL A 164 -1.63 7.09 -8.96
N SER A 165 -1.36 7.15 -10.27
CA SER A 165 -0.17 6.54 -10.87
C SER A 165 0.99 7.54 -10.92
N THR A 166 2.21 7.02 -10.99
CA THR A 166 3.46 7.82 -11.11
C THR A 166 3.48 8.79 -12.29
N THR A 167 2.66 8.55 -13.33
CA THR A 167 2.51 9.41 -14.52
C THR A 167 1.62 10.64 -14.30
N MET A 168 0.90 10.73 -13.17
CA MET A 168 0.01 11.85 -12.85
C MET A 168 0.78 13.03 -12.23
N HIS A 169 1.65 13.68 -13.01
CA HIS A 169 2.55 14.74 -12.56
C HIS A 169 1.87 15.97 -11.94
N ASN A 170 0.57 16.19 -12.20
CA ASN A 170 -0.20 17.26 -11.58
C ASN A 170 -0.69 16.93 -10.16
N ILE A 171 -0.72 15.65 -9.79
CA ILE A 171 -1.20 15.13 -8.51
C ILE A 171 -0.03 14.75 -7.60
N ILE A 172 1.08 14.26 -8.16
CA ILE A 172 2.26 13.83 -7.39
C ILE A 172 3.38 14.85 -7.52
N ASN A 173 4.06 15.13 -6.41
CA ASN A 173 5.29 15.90 -6.40
C ASN A 173 6.30 15.27 -5.44
N ILE A 174 7.58 15.37 -5.77
CA ILE A 174 8.68 15.08 -4.82
C ILE A 174 9.22 16.42 -4.34
N SER A 175 9.48 16.54 -3.04
CA SER A 175 10.07 17.75 -2.45
C SER A 175 11.46 18.04 -3.03
N PRO A 176 11.93 19.30 -3.00
CA PRO A 176 13.25 19.65 -3.54
C PRO A 176 14.43 18.91 -2.91
N ASP A 177 14.32 18.49 -1.65
CA ASP A 177 15.31 17.67 -0.95
C ASP A 177 15.27 16.18 -1.35
N GLY A 178 14.29 15.76 -2.14
CA GLY A 178 14.08 14.38 -2.56
C GLY A 178 13.51 13.46 -1.47
N LEU A 179 13.28 13.95 -0.25
CA LEU A 179 12.94 13.11 0.90
C LEU A 179 11.42 12.90 1.08
N SER A 180 10.59 13.75 0.50
CA SER A 180 9.14 13.72 0.72
C SER A 180 8.37 13.54 -0.59
N LEU A 181 7.52 12.51 -0.63
CA LEU A 181 6.55 12.29 -1.67
C LEU A 181 5.21 12.92 -1.26
N ILE A 182 4.75 13.89 -2.02
CA ILE A 182 3.51 14.64 -1.78
C ILE A 182 2.48 14.22 -2.83
N ILE A 183 1.35 13.69 -2.39
CA ILE A 183 0.23 13.28 -3.23
C ILE A 183 -0.97 14.17 -2.94
N LYS A 184 -1.49 14.85 -3.95
CA LYS A 184 -2.74 15.63 -3.83
C LYS A 184 -3.94 14.71 -3.69
N VAL A 185 -4.80 15.04 -2.75
CA VAL A 185 -6.05 14.34 -2.46
C VAL A 185 -7.22 15.21 -2.90
N ILE A 186 -8.17 14.63 -3.62
CA ILE A 186 -9.40 15.35 -3.98
C ILE A 186 -10.33 15.44 -2.77
N ARG A 187 -11.04 16.55 -2.62
CA ARG A 187 -11.90 16.82 -1.45
C ARG A 187 -13.01 15.77 -1.21
N SER A 188 -13.34 14.98 -2.22
CA SER A 188 -14.32 13.90 -2.15
C SER A 188 -13.78 12.58 -1.60
N THR A 189 -12.45 12.44 -1.43
CA THR A 189 -11.83 11.19 -0.99
C THR A 189 -12.29 10.83 0.43
N PHE A 190 -12.07 11.73 1.39
CA PHE A 190 -12.43 11.56 2.81
C PHE A 190 -13.72 12.31 3.16
N ASN A 191 -14.83 11.95 2.50
CA ASN A 191 -16.10 12.70 2.59
C ASN A 191 -17.23 11.98 3.36
N GLU A 192 -16.98 10.75 3.81
CA GLU A 192 -17.88 9.99 4.67
C GLU A 192 -17.42 10.21 6.11
N TYR A 193 -18.37 10.19 7.05
CA TYR A 193 -18.07 10.38 8.47
C TYR A 193 -18.09 9.03 9.15
N ASP A 194 -17.31 8.89 10.23
CA ASP A 194 -17.23 7.64 10.99
C ASP A 194 -16.83 6.44 10.12
N GLU A 195 -15.99 6.71 9.12
CA GLU A 195 -15.49 5.75 8.14
C GLU A 195 -13.97 5.63 8.24
N TYR A 196 -13.48 4.42 8.00
CA TYR A 196 -12.06 4.11 7.92
C TYR A 196 -11.61 4.05 6.47
N TYR A 197 -10.39 4.48 6.24
CA TYR A 197 -9.73 4.42 4.94
C TYR A 197 -8.36 3.78 5.15
N PHE A 198 -7.89 3.01 4.17
CA PHE A 198 -6.50 2.58 4.16
C PHE A 198 -5.83 3.04 2.88
N VAL A 199 -4.57 3.44 3.02
CA VAL A 199 -3.72 3.88 1.93
C VAL A 199 -2.71 2.79 1.67
N SER A 200 -2.66 2.29 0.44
CA SER A 200 -1.59 1.40 -0.01
C SER A 200 -0.82 2.00 -1.16
N MET A 201 0.48 1.73 -1.15
CA MET A 201 1.43 2.16 -2.14
C MET A 201 2.04 0.90 -2.73
N ASP A 202 1.94 0.73 -4.05
CA ASP A 202 2.51 -0.42 -4.72
C ASP A 202 4.03 -0.50 -4.49
N ASN A 203 4.56 -1.72 -4.45
CA ASN A 203 6.00 -1.90 -4.57
C ASN A 203 6.49 -1.25 -5.86
N ASN A 204 7.71 -0.71 -5.84
CA ASN A 204 8.27 0.01 -6.98
C ASN A 204 7.43 1.22 -7.41
N PHE A 205 6.69 1.86 -6.50
CA PHE A 205 6.10 3.18 -6.74
C PHE A 205 7.18 4.27 -6.76
N VAL A 206 8.09 4.20 -5.80
CA VAL A 206 9.34 4.97 -5.77
C VAL A 206 10.55 4.04 -5.85
N LYS A 207 11.68 4.62 -6.23
CA LYS A 207 13.00 4.01 -6.23
C LYS A 207 14.00 4.94 -5.55
N GLY A 208 15.12 4.41 -5.09
CA GLY A 208 16.22 5.26 -4.60
C GLY A 208 16.71 6.20 -5.70
N ALA A 209 16.88 7.49 -5.38
CA ALA A 209 17.26 8.48 -6.39
C ALA A 209 18.67 8.21 -6.96
N GLU A 210 19.61 7.79 -6.11
CA GLU A 210 21.01 7.55 -6.51
C GLU A 210 21.23 6.15 -7.07
N TRP A 211 20.75 5.12 -6.36
CA TRP A 211 21.00 3.72 -6.72
C TRP A 211 19.96 3.13 -7.67
N SER A 212 18.87 3.85 -7.95
CA SER A 212 17.81 3.44 -8.89
C SER A 212 17.13 2.08 -8.58
N GLU A 213 17.24 1.58 -7.34
CA GLU A 213 16.56 0.32 -6.97
C GLU A 213 15.12 0.59 -6.52
N PRO A 214 14.17 -0.27 -6.95
CA PRO A 214 12.79 -0.27 -6.46
C PRO A 214 12.71 -0.32 -4.95
N LEU A 215 11.94 0.58 -4.35
CA LEU A 215 11.62 0.50 -2.92
C LEU A 215 10.32 -0.24 -2.70
N ARG A 216 10.23 -0.88 -1.54
CA ARG A 216 8.99 -1.49 -1.05
C ARG A 216 7.91 -0.41 -0.90
N GLY A 217 6.66 -0.82 -1.08
CA GLY A 217 5.48 0.00 -0.91
C GLY A 217 5.01 0.12 0.54
N ILE A 218 3.73 0.46 0.70
CA ILE A 218 2.97 0.32 1.96
C ILE A 218 1.84 -0.66 1.67
N HIS A 219 1.79 -1.77 2.40
CA HIS A 219 0.75 -2.78 2.22
C HIS A 219 -0.60 -2.36 2.81
N ASP A 220 -1.67 -2.98 2.30
CA ASP A 220 -3.03 -2.77 2.78
C ASP A 220 -3.12 -3.00 4.30
N GLY A 221 -3.91 -2.17 4.98
CA GLY A 221 -4.15 -2.29 6.42
C GLY A 221 -3.04 -1.73 7.33
N ILE A 222 -1.94 -1.20 6.78
CA ILE A 222 -0.88 -0.56 7.58
C ILE A 222 -1.22 0.93 7.81
N TRP A 223 -1.34 1.70 6.73
CA TRP A 223 -1.63 3.12 6.83
C TRP A 223 -3.15 3.36 6.86
N ILE A 224 -3.72 3.16 8.04
CA ILE A 224 -5.15 3.36 8.31
C ILE A 224 -5.38 4.82 8.72
N LEU A 225 -6.45 5.42 8.19
CA LEU A 225 -6.92 6.77 8.48
C LEU A 225 -8.40 6.68 8.87
N LYS A 226 -8.87 7.57 9.73
CA LYS A 226 -10.28 7.60 10.15
C LYS A 226 -10.90 8.96 9.95
N THR A 227 -12.21 9.00 9.72
CA THR A 227 -12.95 10.27 9.66
C THR A 227 -13.74 10.46 10.93
N ASP A 228 -13.59 11.61 11.58
CA ASP A 228 -14.35 11.90 12.79
C ASP A 228 -15.83 12.13 12.48
N MET A 229 -16.68 11.72 13.42
CA MET A 229 -18.05 12.21 13.45
C MET A 229 -18.07 13.67 13.94
N PRO A 230 -18.68 14.61 13.19
CA PRO A 230 -18.68 16.01 13.61
C PRO A 230 -19.45 16.19 14.92
N LYS A 231 -18.72 16.54 16.00
CA LYS A 231 -19.25 16.78 17.36
C LYS A 231 -20.39 17.80 17.39
N ASN A 232 -20.31 18.79 16.51
CA ASN A 232 -21.39 19.71 16.21
C ASN A 232 -21.78 19.51 14.76
N ARG A 233 -22.91 18.84 14.50
CA ARG A 233 -23.61 18.99 13.23
C ARG A 233 -24.06 20.46 13.16
N LYS A 234 -23.15 21.40 12.84
CA LYS A 234 -23.55 22.72 12.35
C LYS A 234 -24.56 22.39 11.27
N SER A 235 -25.77 22.88 11.46
CA SER A 235 -26.81 22.83 10.45
C SER A 235 -26.27 23.59 9.25
N ILE A 236 -25.47 22.93 8.40
CA ILE A 236 -25.33 23.32 7.00
C ILE A 236 -26.77 23.48 6.58
N SER A 237 -27.15 24.72 6.25
CA SER A 237 -28.55 25.10 6.09
C SER A 237 -29.31 24.01 5.35
N ASN A 238 -30.57 23.76 5.69
CA ASN A 238 -31.47 22.80 5.05
C ASN A 238 -31.61 22.96 3.51
N LYS A 239 -30.83 23.83 2.87
CA LYS A 239 -30.69 23.94 1.42
C LYS A 239 -30.07 22.66 0.88
N ALA A 240 -30.92 21.83 0.26
CA ALA A 240 -30.48 20.76 -0.60
C ALA A 240 -29.53 21.33 -1.65
N ILE A 241 -28.33 20.77 -1.76
CA ILE A 241 -27.43 21.07 -2.87
C ILE A 241 -28.00 20.33 -4.08
N VAL A 242 -28.37 21.09 -5.11
CA VAL A 242 -28.86 20.55 -6.39
C VAL A 242 -27.69 20.55 -7.37
N GLY A 243 -27.30 19.37 -7.83
CA GLY A 243 -26.41 19.22 -8.98
C GLY A 243 -27.23 18.93 -10.23
N LEU A 244 -26.77 19.37 -11.40
CA LEU A 244 -27.36 19.01 -12.69
C LEU A 244 -26.50 17.96 -13.37
N VAL A 245 -27.11 16.82 -13.72
CA VAL A 245 -26.47 15.78 -14.51
C VAL A 245 -27.00 15.84 -15.94
N ARG A 246 -26.09 16.06 -16.89
CA ARG A 246 -26.35 16.00 -18.32
C ARG A 246 -26.23 14.56 -18.78
N ILE A 247 -27.29 13.98 -19.35
CA ILE A 247 -27.25 12.63 -19.92
C ILE A 247 -27.07 12.70 -21.44
N THR A 248 -26.59 11.61 -22.06
CA THR A 248 -26.36 11.55 -23.51
C THR A 248 -27.67 11.67 -24.29
N GLN A 249 -27.56 11.93 -25.60
CA GLN A 249 -28.74 12.08 -26.45
C GLN A 249 -29.50 10.75 -26.59
N GLU A 250 -28.84 9.59 -26.69
CA GLU A 250 -29.55 8.30 -26.69
C GLU A 250 -30.25 8.02 -25.35
N ALA A 251 -29.57 8.32 -24.24
CA ALA A 251 -30.16 8.17 -22.90
C ALA A 251 -31.37 9.10 -22.71
N SER A 252 -31.30 10.33 -23.26
CA SER A 252 -32.41 11.29 -23.25
C SER A 252 -33.63 10.74 -23.99
N LYS A 253 -33.44 10.15 -25.19
CA LYS A 253 -34.52 9.50 -25.96
C LYS A 253 -35.14 8.32 -25.20
N LYS A 254 -34.32 7.47 -24.59
CA LYS A 254 -34.80 6.35 -23.74
C LYS A 254 -35.61 6.83 -22.54
N LEU A 255 -35.13 7.86 -21.84
CA LEU A 255 -35.81 8.43 -20.68
C LEU A 255 -37.19 9.00 -21.07
N LEU A 256 -37.27 9.70 -22.21
CA LEU A 256 -38.54 10.24 -22.73
C LEU A 256 -39.53 9.12 -23.10
N ALA A 257 -39.05 8.01 -23.67
CA ALA A 257 -39.89 6.85 -23.98
C ALA A 257 -40.54 6.24 -22.73
N PHE A 258 -39.87 6.30 -21.58
CA PHE A 258 -40.42 5.82 -20.31
C PHE A 258 -41.35 6.81 -19.61
N LYS A 259 -41.49 8.06 -20.07
CA LYS A 259 -42.32 9.07 -19.39
C LYS A 259 -43.78 8.64 -19.19
N ASN A 260 -44.31 7.85 -20.13
CA ASN A 260 -45.68 7.32 -20.07
C ASN A 260 -45.79 6.01 -19.26
N ASN A 261 -44.65 5.36 -18.95
CA ASN A 261 -44.58 4.16 -18.14
C ASN A 261 -43.87 4.46 -16.81
N LYS A 262 -44.66 4.86 -15.81
CA LYS A 262 -44.17 5.34 -14.52
C LYS A 262 -43.26 4.34 -13.79
N SER A 263 -43.52 3.04 -13.89
CA SER A 263 -42.70 2.01 -13.24
C SER A 263 -41.33 1.88 -13.92
N ALA A 264 -41.30 1.79 -15.25
CA ALA A 264 -40.05 1.73 -16.01
C ALA A 264 -39.19 2.99 -15.81
N TYR A 265 -39.84 4.16 -15.72
CA TYR A 265 -39.16 5.42 -15.44
C TYR A 265 -38.47 5.44 -14.06
N ILE A 266 -39.18 4.99 -13.02
CA ILE A 266 -38.62 4.93 -11.65
C ILE A 266 -37.43 3.97 -11.59
N VAL A 267 -37.55 2.79 -12.20
CA VAL A 267 -36.46 1.79 -12.25
C VAL A 267 -35.23 2.36 -12.96
N TYR A 268 -35.43 3.07 -14.08
CA TYR A 268 -34.33 3.70 -14.81
C TYR A 268 -33.62 4.77 -13.96
N ILE A 269 -34.38 5.65 -13.31
CA ILE A 269 -33.80 6.68 -12.43
C ILE A 269 -33.08 6.06 -11.25
N ASP A 270 -33.63 5.01 -10.62
CA ASP A 270 -32.98 4.34 -9.49
C ASP A 270 -31.63 3.75 -9.90
N SER A 271 -31.59 3.06 -11.04
CA SER A 271 -30.36 2.53 -11.65
C SER A 271 -29.34 3.64 -11.93
N LEU A 272 -29.78 4.77 -12.51
CA LEU A 272 -28.91 5.93 -12.74
C LEU A 272 -28.34 6.50 -11.43
N LEU A 273 -29.15 6.59 -10.37
CA LEU A 273 -28.68 7.07 -9.07
C LEU A 273 -27.71 6.07 -8.41
N ASN A 274 -27.90 4.77 -8.61
CA ASN A 274 -26.97 3.72 -8.18
C ASN A 274 -25.63 3.83 -8.91
N ASP A 275 -25.65 3.99 -10.24
CA ASP A 275 -24.46 4.19 -11.07
C ASP A 275 -23.69 5.46 -10.66
N ILE A 276 -24.40 6.56 -10.39
CA ILE A 276 -23.79 7.80 -9.92
C ILE A 276 -23.20 7.60 -8.53
N ALA A 277 -23.90 6.91 -7.63
CA ALA A 277 -23.39 6.62 -6.28
C ALA A 277 -22.10 5.80 -6.31
N GLN A 278 -21.99 4.88 -7.27
CA GLN A 278 -20.80 4.06 -7.47
C GLN A 278 -19.64 4.85 -8.11
N LYS A 279 -19.92 5.63 -9.17
CA LYS A 279 -18.89 6.37 -9.91
C LYS A 279 -18.41 7.64 -9.20
N VAL A 280 -19.30 8.31 -8.50
CA VAL A 280 -19.00 9.43 -7.62
C VAL A 280 -19.20 8.87 -6.22
N PRO A 281 -18.15 8.39 -5.54
CA PRO A 281 -18.30 7.49 -4.41
C PRO A 281 -18.98 8.25 -3.24
N ILE A 282 -20.30 8.18 -3.23
CA ILE A 282 -21.22 8.89 -2.36
C ILE A 282 -22.29 7.90 -1.96
N ASN A 283 -22.62 7.86 -0.68
CA ASN A 283 -23.68 7.00 -0.20
C ASN A 283 -24.99 7.25 -0.98
N ARG A 284 -25.55 6.19 -1.56
CA ARG A 284 -26.76 6.21 -2.39
C ARG A 284 -27.95 6.89 -1.72
N SER A 285 -28.07 6.75 -0.40
CA SER A 285 -29.13 7.40 0.41
C SER A 285 -29.07 8.92 0.38
N ARG A 286 -27.93 9.49 -0.01
CA ARG A 286 -27.74 10.94 -0.14
C ARG A 286 -28.23 11.47 -1.48
N LEU A 287 -28.50 10.61 -2.46
CA LEU A 287 -28.96 11.02 -3.78
C LEU A 287 -30.47 10.86 -3.88
N SER A 288 -31.14 11.91 -4.31
CA SER A 288 -32.57 11.85 -4.65
C SER A 288 -32.89 12.64 -5.90
N PHE A 289 -34.00 12.27 -6.50
CA PHE A 289 -34.51 12.89 -7.72
C PHE A 289 -35.91 13.44 -7.46
N ASN A 290 -36.18 14.64 -7.96
CA ASN A 290 -37.45 15.36 -7.70
C ASN A 290 -38.47 15.22 -8.85
N ASN A 291 -38.34 14.23 -9.74
CA ASN A 291 -39.23 14.03 -10.90
C ASN A 291 -39.34 15.21 -11.88
N SER A 292 -38.48 16.23 -11.72
CA SER A 292 -38.40 17.38 -12.62
C SER A 292 -37.19 17.21 -13.53
N VAL A 293 -37.39 17.29 -14.84
CA VAL A 293 -36.32 17.20 -15.84
C VAL A 293 -36.29 18.51 -16.63
N GLN A 294 -35.10 19.03 -16.89
CA GLN A 294 -34.93 20.18 -17.79
C GLN A 294 -34.44 19.67 -19.16
N ILE A 295 -34.98 20.21 -20.24
CA ILE A 295 -34.55 19.88 -21.61
C ILE A 295 -33.88 21.11 -22.17
N PHE A 296 -32.64 20.96 -22.64
CA PHE A 296 -31.90 22.03 -23.31
C PHE A 296 -31.05 21.41 -24.43
N GLN A 297 -31.19 21.92 -25.66
CA GLN A 297 -30.50 21.43 -26.86
C GLN A 297 -30.62 19.90 -27.05
N ASP A 298 -31.86 19.38 -27.07
CA ASP A 298 -32.18 17.95 -27.23
C ASP A 298 -31.57 17.00 -26.19
N GLN A 299 -31.12 17.56 -25.07
CA GLN A 299 -30.52 16.81 -23.99
C GLN A 299 -31.18 17.10 -22.66
N ILE A 300 -31.28 16.03 -21.87
CA ILE A 300 -31.93 16.04 -20.58
C ILE A 300 -30.92 16.36 -19.48
N TYR A 301 -31.28 17.33 -18.65
CA TYR A 301 -30.62 17.69 -17.42
C TYR A 301 -31.47 17.22 -16.24
N ILE A 302 -30.86 16.37 -15.41
CA ILE A 302 -31.49 15.76 -14.24
C ILE A 302 -30.97 16.48 -13.00
N PRO A 303 -31.83 17.22 -12.27
CA PRO A 303 -31.49 17.78 -10.98
C PRO A 303 -31.42 16.65 -9.94
N ILE A 304 -30.23 16.41 -9.42
CA ILE A 304 -29.98 15.46 -8.33
C ILE A 304 -29.77 16.25 -7.05
N ARG A 305 -30.56 15.91 -6.03
CA ARG A 305 -30.48 16.53 -4.72
C ARG A 305 -29.59 15.69 -3.82
N LYS A 306 -28.67 16.37 -3.13
CA LYS A 306 -27.92 15.80 -2.02
C LYS A 306 -28.73 15.98 -0.72
N ILE A 307 -29.35 14.92 -0.22
CA ILE A 307 -30.12 14.92 1.03
C ILE A 307 -29.20 14.58 2.22
N LYS A 308 -29.51 15.17 3.38
CA LYS A 308 -28.91 14.81 4.67
C LYS A 308 -29.39 13.44 5.13
N GLN A 309 -28.48 12.59 5.58
CA GLN A 309 -28.81 11.30 6.18
C GLN A 309 -29.67 11.54 7.44
N LYS A 310 -30.90 10.99 7.45
CA LYS A 310 -31.70 10.92 8.68
C LYS A 310 -31.03 9.88 9.60
N LYS A 311 -30.96 10.21 10.89
CA LYS A 311 -30.40 9.34 11.93
C LYS A 311 -31.13 8.00 11.96
#